data_AF-A0A7W0WT47-F1
#
_entry.id   AF-A0A7W0WT47-F1
#
_cell.length_a   1.000
_cell.length_b   1.000
_cell.length_c   1.000
_cell.angle_alpha   90.00
_cell.angle_beta   90.00
_cell.angle_gamma   90.00
#
_symmetry.space_group_name_H-M   'P 1'
#
loop_
_entity.id
_entity.type
_entity.pdbx_description
1 polymer ?
#
loop_
_entity_poly.entity_id
_entity_poly.type
_entity_poly.pdbx_seq_one_letter_code
_entity_poly.pdbx_strand_id
1 'polypeptide(L)'
;AFANGIAVPGRDDVVLFDSAARVIGRIPYAGSSDGLVPFQDGVLAITTYDDATASVLAYWVSEGDEAIERWTVELAGHMQAPMPFGDRIALASYVSGLRIFDAAGGELAALPTTKIVDDVAAFGGGIAVSVRDNPQVLWWRPGEALATLDHDGSADKLRTVPAGLITSESNVLFLWRTDEQGPEWTPVTSPLPMNVPIVVGGGAVTITAAGRFALRGVTPKGQSRRISPEAAWRPLTTRDEAARLMERLVGRTFDGPLPALSDAVILYEVEAQLSQLPLAETVDLYGRTLFAQSTLDERTLQYASHARGSFFEELGQALGTSGRVLLAAVKSRKLKLEPPRPIAGYDYLGTFTTSGDLTVSDPCYIGKKQNPSFPLTLKVQGLEGVWHAFARGGAGDDRDRNAEAVFIHDDGFEVYANELIGSIGVDSGTAGVFDKKCPKRDDNVVLEEGTFAALGAVVSTGYGDGFYAVLAGKAKGKVAKIRIHFIGDDLETDRSMPKSTAQAKPYSASQKFAMGDTLDHVKFGRGSVVRVGGDGKVDVRFADGIRTLVHAKK
;
A
#
# COMPACT_ATOMS: atom_id res chain seq x y z
N ALA A 1 6.77 12.77 -39.80
CA ALA A 1 7.35 11.42 -40.04
C ALA A 1 7.03 10.44 -38.89
N PHE A 2 6.84 10.90 -37.65
CA PHE A 2 6.64 10.00 -36.50
C PHE A 2 5.27 9.35 -36.35
N ALA A 3 4.20 9.85 -37.00
CA ALA A 3 2.88 9.22 -36.92
C ALA A 3 2.87 7.75 -37.39
N ASN A 4 3.91 7.32 -38.14
CA ASN A 4 4.11 5.95 -38.61
C ASN A 4 5.44 5.34 -38.14
N GLY A 5 6.08 5.92 -37.13
CA GLY A 5 7.37 5.47 -36.59
C GLY A 5 7.23 4.72 -35.26
N ILE A 6 8.25 3.95 -34.89
CA ILE A 6 8.32 3.22 -33.61
C ILE A 6 9.45 3.81 -32.78
N ALA A 7 9.17 4.20 -31.53
CA ALA A 7 10.19 4.57 -30.56
C ALA A 7 10.51 3.37 -29.66
N VAL A 8 11.78 3.03 -29.50
CA VAL A 8 12.23 1.88 -28.70
C VAL A 8 13.23 2.36 -27.64
N PRO A 9 12.98 2.09 -26.34
CA PRO A 9 13.93 2.44 -25.30
C PRO A 9 15.18 1.58 -25.42
N GLY A 10 16.33 2.22 -25.49
CA GLY A 10 17.66 1.66 -25.29
C GLY A 10 18.14 1.86 -23.85
N ARG A 11 19.35 1.40 -23.55
CA ARG A 11 19.95 1.56 -22.21
C ARG A 11 20.24 3.03 -21.89
N ASP A 12 20.70 3.77 -22.89
CA ASP A 12 21.22 5.13 -22.73
C ASP A 12 20.50 6.15 -23.64
N ASP A 13 19.61 5.69 -24.53
CA ASP A 13 18.90 6.50 -25.51
C ASP A 13 17.54 5.89 -25.88
N VAL A 14 16.73 6.62 -26.64
CA VAL A 14 15.54 6.08 -27.33
C VAL A 14 15.80 6.12 -28.82
N VAL A 15 15.73 4.96 -29.46
CA VAL A 15 15.96 4.82 -30.89
C VAL A 15 14.64 4.93 -31.63
N LEU A 16 14.63 5.75 -32.68
CA LEU A 16 13.45 6.03 -33.46
C LEU A 16 13.55 5.33 -34.81
N PHE A 17 12.49 4.62 -35.17
CA PHE A 17 12.41 3.86 -36.41
C PHE A 17 11.28 4.36 -37.30
N ASP A 18 11.48 4.35 -38.62
CA ASP A 18 10.39 4.49 -39.58
C ASP A 18 9.59 3.18 -39.75
N SER A 19 8.55 3.21 -40.58
CA SER A 19 7.73 2.04 -40.89
C SER A 19 8.48 0.91 -41.61
N ALA A 20 9.70 1.18 -42.12
CA ALA A 20 10.59 0.20 -42.72
C ALA A 20 11.69 -0.27 -41.73
N ALA A 21 11.53 0.04 -40.44
CA ALA A 21 12.47 -0.27 -39.36
C ALA A 21 13.88 0.33 -39.55
N ARG A 22 13.98 1.46 -40.25
CA ARG A 22 15.24 2.22 -40.38
C ARG A 22 15.35 3.23 -39.27
N VAL A 23 16.54 3.42 -38.72
CA VAL A 23 16.78 4.44 -37.70
C VAL A 23 16.67 5.82 -38.34
N ILE A 24 15.78 6.66 -37.82
CA ILE A 24 15.51 8.02 -38.28
C ILE A 24 15.82 9.08 -37.21
N GLY A 25 16.34 8.66 -36.07
CA GLY A 25 16.74 9.55 -34.99
C GLY A 25 17.07 8.82 -33.70
N ARG A 26 17.70 9.52 -32.78
CA ARG A 26 17.97 9.07 -31.41
C ARG A 26 17.66 10.21 -30.45
N ILE A 27 16.88 9.92 -29.42
CA ILE A 27 16.65 10.84 -28.32
C ILE A 27 17.67 10.47 -27.24
N PRO A 28 18.55 11.40 -26.81
CA PRO A 28 19.62 11.11 -25.85
C PRO A 28 19.06 11.02 -24.41
N TYR A 29 18.12 10.12 -24.18
CA TYR A 29 17.42 9.91 -22.92
C TYR A 29 17.35 8.43 -22.56
N ALA A 30 17.74 8.08 -21.33
CA ALA A 30 17.42 6.79 -20.74
C ALA A 30 15.96 6.82 -20.25
N GLY A 31 15.08 6.04 -20.88
CA GLY A 31 13.66 5.99 -20.56
C GLY A 31 13.16 4.57 -20.33
N SER A 32 12.12 4.41 -19.51
CA SER A 32 11.37 3.15 -19.47
C SER A 32 10.46 3.04 -20.69
N SER A 33 10.10 1.81 -21.07
CA SER A 33 9.14 1.57 -22.16
C SER A 33 7.81 2.28 -21.97
N ASP A 34 7.41 2.49 -20.72
CA ASP A 34 6.11 3.02 -20.36
C ASP A 34 6.08 4.56 -20.40
N GLY A 35 7.24 5.21 -20.62
CA GLY A 35 7.38 6.67 -20.69
C GLY A 35 7.30 7.27 -22.10
N LEU A 36 7.12 6.46 -23.15
CA LEU A 36 7.14 6.91 -24.54
C LEU A 36 5.75 6.85 -25.17
N VAL A 37 5.21 8.00 -25.57
CA VAL A 37 3.84 8.09 -26.08
C VAL A 37 3.78 8.95 -27.35
N PRO A 38 3.21 8.45 -28.47
CA PRO A 38 3.02 9.24 -29.67
C PRO A 38 2.16 10.48 -29.40
N PHE A 39 2.57 11.64 -29.91
CA PHE A 39 1.82 12.87 -29.79
C PHE A 39 2.01 13.75 -31.02
N GLN A 40 0.90 14.07 -31.68
CA GLN A 40 0.90 14.81 -32.96
C GLN A 40 1.87 14.19 -33.97
N ASP A 41 2.79 14.97 -34.53
CA ASP A 41 3.82 14.54 -35.46
C ASP A 41 5.12 14.11 -34.78
N GLY A 42 5.09 13.87 -33.46
CA GLY A 42 6.23 13.59 -32.60
C GLY A 42 5.99 12.52 -31.53
N VAL A 43 6.87 12.51 -30.53
CA VAL A 43 6.81 11.61 -29.38
C VAL A 43 7.02 12.39 -28.09
N LEU A 44 6.20 12.09 -27.08
CA LEU A 44 6.42 12.50 -25.71
C LEU A 44 7.30 11.46 -25.03
N ALA A 45 8.33 11.93 -24.33
CA ALA A 45 9.20 11.10 -23.53
C ALA A 45 9.16 11.56 -22.08
N ILE A 46 8.93 10.61 -21.18
CA ILE A 46 9.05 10.81 -19.75
C ILE A 46 10.26 10.07 -19.19
N THR A 47 11.00 10.76 -18.34
CA THR A 47 12.04 10.15 -17.53
C THR A 47 11.80 10.44 -16.07
N THR A 48 12.17 9.48 -15.23
CA THR A 48 12.20 9.68 -13.78
C THR A 48 13.63 9.47 -13.32
N TYR A 49 14.15 10.41 -12.55
CA TYR A 49 15.49 10.26 -11.97
C TYR A 49 15.51 9.11 -10.96
N ASP A 50 16.66 8.45 -10.81
CA ASP A 50 16.84 7.25 -9.96
C ASP A 50 16.43 7.46 -8.49
N ASP A 51 16.35 8.70 -8.01
CA ASP A 51 15.93 9.06 -6.66
C ASP A 51 14.43 9.42 -6.54
N ALA A 52 13.67 9.31 -7.64
CA ALA A 52 12.24 9.61 -7.76
C ALA A 52 11.82 11.03 -7.34
N THR A 53 12.76 11.98 -7.24
CA THR A 53 12.46 13.34 -6.78
C THR A 53 11.84 14.22 -7.85
N ALA A 54 12.15 13.95 -9.11
CA ALA A 54 11.59 14.65 -10.26
C ALA A 54 11.45 13.73 -11.47
N SER A 55 10.53 14.12 -12.36
CA SER A 55 10.37 13.58 -13.70
C SER A 55 10.46 14.71 -14.72
N VAL A 56 10.97 14.38 -15.90
CA VAL A 56 11.02 15.32 -17.03
C VAL A 56 10.11 14.81 -18.13
N LEU A 57 9.19 15.67 -18.58
CA LEU A 57 8.37 15.45 -19.78
C LEU A 57 8.96 16.29 -20.92
N ALA A 58 9.39 15.64 -22.00
CA ALA A 58 9.91 16.32 -23.17
C ALA A 58 9.15 15.89 -24.44
N TYR A 59 8.96 16.83 -25.37
CA TYR A 59 8.35 16.58 -26.66
C TYR A 59 9.41 16.64 -27.77
N TRP A 60 9.47 15.59 -28.58
CA TRP A 60 10.47 15.40 -29.61
C TRP A 60 9.83 15.23 -30.99
N VAL A 61 10.38 15.92 -31.99
CA VAL A 61 10.00 15.80 -33.40
C VAL A 61 11.21 15.41 -34.25
N SER A 62 10.95 14.86 -35.44
CA SER A 62 12.00 14.43 -36.36
C SER A 62 12.03 15.42 -37.51
N GLU A 63 13.20 16.00 -37.72
CA GLU A 63 13.50 16.87 -38.85
C GLU A 63 14.65 16.24 -39.63
N GLY A 64 14.31 15.48 -40.69
CA GLY A 64 15.28 14.63 -41.39
C GLY A 64 15.67 13.42 -40.53
N ASP A 65 16.98 13.16 -40.42
CA ASP A 65 17.55 12.05 -39.64
C ASP A 65 17.90 12.45 -38.19
N GLU A 66 17.44 13.63 -37.75
CA GLU A 66 17.68 14.16 -36.41
C GLU A 66 16.40 14.23 -35.57
N ALA A 67 16.53 13.95 -34.28
CA ALA A 67 15.48 14.16 -33.28
C ALA A 67 15.72 15.50 -32.57
N ILE A 68 14.70 16.36 -32.59
CA ILE A 68 14.76 17.72 -32.05
C ILE A 68 13.80 17.84 -30.88
N GLU A 69 14.31 18.27 -29.73
CA GLU A 69 13.50 18.66 -28.57
C GLU A 69 12.75 19.96 -28.90
N ARG A 70 11.43 19.93 -28.85
CA ARG A 70 10.60 21.14 -29.02
C ARG A 70 10.43 21.89 -27.72
N TRP A 71 10.21 21.17 -26.64
CA TRP A 71 10.07 21.72 -25.30
C TRP A 71 10.26 20.62 -24.27
N THR A 72 10.54 21.05 -23.04
CA THR A 72 10.70 20.19 -21.88
C THR A 72 10.10 20.85 -20.64
N VAL A 73 9.54 20.05 -19.75
CA VAL A 73 8.94 20.46 -18.48
C VAL A 73 9.43 19.53 -17.38
N GLU A 74 9.95 20.11 -16.30
CA GLU A 74 10.36 19.38 -15.09
C GLU A 74 9.22 19.40 -14.07
N LEU A 75 8.96 18.24 -13.46
CA LEU A 75 7.84 18.02 -12.55
C LEU A 75 8.30 17.24 -11.32
N ALA A 76 7.74 17.57 -10.17
CA ALA A 76 8.14 16.94 -8.92
C ALA A 76 7.48 15.56 -8.73
N GLY A 77 8.31 14.57 -8.32
CA GLY A 77 7.90 13.21 -8.02
C GLY A 77 7.72 12.31 -9.24
N HIS A 78 7.35 11.05 -8.98
CA HIS A 78 7.08 10.07 -10.02
C HIS A 78 5.81 10.43 -10.82
N MET A 79 5.90 10.27 -12.14
CA MET A 79 4.81 10.48 -13.08
C MET A 79 4.35 9.16 -13.71
N GLN A 80 3.08 9.11 -14.10
CA GLN A 80 2.55 8.08 -14.99
C GLN A 80 2.93 8.39 -16.45
N ALA A 81 2.67 7.44 -17.35
CA ALA A 81 2.77 7.68 -18.79
C ALA A 81 1.96 8.91 -19.20
N PRO A 82 2.48 9.79 -20.08
CA PRO A 82 1.71 10.90 -20.63
C PRO A 82 0.47 10.38 -21.37
N MET A 83 -0.67 11.01 -21.16
CA MET A 83 -1.92 10.63 -21.82
C MET A 83 -2.34 11.75 -22.78
N PRO A 84 -2.00 11.66 -24.07
CA PRO A 84 -2.41 12.64 -25.06
C PRO A 84 -3.90 12.53 -25.36
N PHE A 85 -4.56 13.67 -25.52
CA PHE A 85 -5.96 13.76 -25.91
C PHE A 85 -6.16 14.96 -26.84
N GLY A 86 -6.47 14.70 -28.11
CA GLY A 86 -6.50 15.77 -29.11
C GLY A 86 -5.15 16.51 -29.18
N ASP A 87 -5.17 17.82 -28.94
CA ASP A 87 -4.03 18.73 -28.95
C ASP A 87 -3.44 19.00 -27.55
N ARG A 88 -3.78 18.19 -26.56
CA ARG A 88 -3.39 18.39 -25.16
C ARG A 88 -2.84 17.11 -24.55
N ILE A 89 -2.24 17.28 -23.38
CA ILE A 89 -1.55 16.21 -22.65
C ILE A 89 -2.04 16.23 -21.21
N ALA A 90 -2.46 15.07 -20.72
CA ALA A 90 -2.76 14.84 -19.31
C ALA A 90 -1.60 14.07 -18.70
N LEU A 91 -1.08 14.54 -17.57
CA LEU A 91 0.03 13.90 -16.89
C LEU A 91 -0.23 13.78 -15.40
N ALA A 92 -0.43 12.56 -14.94
CA ALA A 92 -0.69 12.25 -13.55
C ALA A 92 0.60 12.01 -12.78
N SER A 93 0.66 12.56 -11.58
CA SER A 93 1.71 12.37 -10.58
C SER A 93 1.17 11.54 -9.43
N TYR A 94 2.01 10.67 -8.89
CA TYR A 94 1.71 9.96 -7.63
C TYR A 94 1.73 10.90 -6.41
N VAL A 95 2.26 12.12 -6.55
CA VAL A 95 2.47 13.08 -5.46
C VAL A 95 1.71 14.38 -5.70
N SER A 96 1.77 14.94 -6.92
CA SER A 96 1.28 16.29 -7.21
C SER A 96 -0.07 16.36 -7.93
N GLY A 97 -0.77 15.24 -8.06
CA GLY A 97 -2.07 15.16 -8.71
C GLY A 97 -1.97 15.12 -10.23
N LEU A 98 -2.99 15.60 -10.94
CA LEU A 98 -3.04 15.58 -12.41
C LEU A 98 -2.76 16.97 -12.99
N ARG A 99 -1.83 17.07 -13.93
CA ARG A 99 -1.56 18.29 -14.70
C ARG A 99 -2.01 18.16 -16.14
N ILE A 100 -2.46 19.27 -16.71
CA ILE A 100 -2.93 19.35 -18.09
C ILE A 100 -2.08 20.37 -18.84
N PHE A 101 -1.53 19.99 -19.98
CA PHE A 101 -0.70 20.83 -20.83
C PHE A 101 -1.33 21.02 -22.22
N ASP A 102 -1.05 22.15 -22.85
CA ASP A 102 -1.25 22.34 -24.27
C ASP A 102 -0.12 21.68 -25.11
N ALA A 103 -0.28 21.68 -26.43
CA ALA A 103 0.71 21.12 -27.36
C ALA A 103 2.08 21.81 -27.32
N ALA A 104 2.15 23.04 -26.81
CA ALA A 104 3.38 23.82 -26.70
C ALA A 104 4.09 23.62 -25.34
N GLY A 105 3.56 22.74 -24.47
CA GLY A 105 4.11 22.48 -23.14
C GLY A 105 3.64 23.47 -22.07
N GLY A 106 2.70 24.37 -22.39
CA GLY A 106 2.10 25.30 -21.44
C GLY A 106 1.11 24.60 -20.52
N GLU A 107 1.26 24.75 -19.21
CA GLU A 107 0.30 24.20 -18.23
C GLU A 107 -1.03 24.97 -18.29
N LEU A 108 -2.11 24.25 -18.55
CA LEU A 108 -3.48 24.76 -18.62
C LEU A 108 -4.22 24.63 -17.30
N ALA A 109 -3.95 23.58 -16.53
CA ALA A 109 -4.59 23.33 -15.24
C ALA A 109 -3.82 22.30 -14.40
N ALA A 110 -4.00 22.40 -13.08
CA ALA A 110 -3.66 21.38 -12.10
C ALA A 110 -4.92 20.94 -11.35
N LEU A 111 -5.21 19.65 -11.38
CA LEU A 111 -6.33 19.04 -10.68
C LEU A 111 -5.80 18.25 -9.48
N PRO A 112 -6.26 18.57 -8.25
CA PRO A 112 -5.89 17.79 -7.08
C PRO A 112 -6.58 16.42 -7.17
N THR A 113 -5.84 15.38 -7.53
CA THR A 113 -6.32 14.00 -7.43
C THR A 113 -5.79 13.42 -6.13
N THR A 114 -6.67 12.75 -5.38
CA THR A 114 -6.31 12.17 -4.07
C THR A 114 -5.61 10.82 -4.18
N LYS A 115 -5.61 10.23 -5.38
CA LYS A 115 -5.12 8.89 -5.72
C LYS A 115 -4.67 8.84 -7.17
N ILE A 116 -4.17 7.68 -7.56
CA ILE A 116 -3.80 7.30 -8.92
C ILE A 116 -4.95 7.62 -9.91
N VAL A 117 -4.59 8.23 -11.04
CA VAL A 117 -5.47 8.35 -12.21
C VAL A 117 -5.47 7.00 -12.93
N ASP A 118 -6.64 6.44 -13.18
CA ASP A 118 -6.79 5.13 -13.82
C ASP A 118 -7.01 5.24 -15.34
N ASP A 119 -7.70 6.29 -15.81
CA ASP A 119 -7.93 6.56 -17.24
C ASP A 119 -8.30 8.04 -17.50
N VAL A 120 -8.10 8.50 -18.74
CA VAL A 120 -8.53 9.83 -19.20
C VAL A 120 -9.14 9.76 -20.60
N ALA A 121 -10.08 10.64 -20.90
CA ALA A 121 -10.64 10.77 -22.23
C ALA A 121 -11.07 12.21 -22.54
N ALA A 122 -10.99 12.60 -23.82
CA ALA A 122 -11.52 13.87 -24.28
C ALA A 122 -13.05 13.87 -24.15
N PHE A 123 -13.62 14.93 -23.58
CA PHE A 123 -15.07 15.05 -23.46
C PHE A 123 -15.49 16.52 -23.35
N GLY A 124 -16.40 16.95 -24.23
CA GLY A 124 -17.04 18.26 -24.15
C GLY A 124 -16.09 19.46 -24.16
N GLY A 125 -15.04 19.42 -24.99
CA GLY A 125 -14.02 20.49 -25.05
C GLY A 125 -12.99 20.47 -23.90
N GLY A 126 -13.09 19.48 -23.01
CA GLY A 126 -12.18 19.26 -21.90
C GLY A 126 -11.81 17.79 -21.75
N ILE A 127 -11.57 17.35 -20.51
CA ILE A 127 -11.25 15.95 -20.19
C ILE A 127 -12.10 15.40 -19.08
N ALA A 128 -12.45 14.13 -19.23
CA ALA A 128 -12.92 13.28 -18.17
C ALA A 128 -11.74 12.45 -17.62
N VAL A 129 -11.71 12.28 -16.29
CA VAL A 129 -10.63 11.64 -15.56
C VAL A 129 -11.23 10.69 -14.54
N SER A 130 -10.91 9.39 -14.63
CA SER A 130 -11.20 8.46 -13.53
C SER A 130 -10.03 8.42 -12.55
N VAL A 131 -10.38 8.46 -11.27
CA VAL A 131 -9.42 8.37 -10.16
C VAL A 131 -9.75 7.12 -9.36
N ARG A 132 -8.72 6.38 -8.96
CA ARG A 132 -8.86 5.13 -8.22
C ARG A 132 -9.71 5.29 -6.97
N ASP A 133 -10.62 4.33 -6.75
CA ASP A 133 -11.58 4.30 -5.64
C ASP A 133 -12.51 5.53 -5.54
N ASN A 134 -12.54 6.38 -6.57
CA ASN A 134 -13.41 7.53 -6.62
C ASN A 134 -14.67 7.17 -7.43
N PRO A 135 -15.87 7.23 -6.82
CA PRO A 135 -17.12 7.00 -7.54
C PRO A 135 -17.48 8.16 -8.49
N GLN A 136 -16.65 9.20 -8.60
CA GLN A 136 -16.86 10.32 -9.49
C GLN A 136 -15.76 10.36 -10.54
N VAL A 137 -16.18 10.49 -11.80
CA VAL A 137 -15.28 10.89 -12.88
C VAL A 137 -15.22 12.42 -12.87
N LEU A 138 -14.00 12.96 -12.75
CA LEU A 138 -13.78 14.40 -12.77
C LEU A 138 -13.85 14.89 -14.22
N TRP A 139 -14.61 15.94 -14.48
CA TRP A 139 -14.76 16.54 -15.80
C TRP A 139 -14.29 17.98 -15.79
N TRP A 140 -13.07 18.19 -16.26
CA TRP A 140 -12.46 19.51 -16.38
C TRP A 140 -12.69 20.10 -17.76
N ARG A 141 -13.00 21.39 -17.83
CA ARG A 141 -13.09 22.17 -19.06
C ARG A 141 -12.39 23.52 -18.88
N PRO A 142 -11.70 24.03 -19.91
CA PRO A 142 -11.06 25.35 -19.84
C PRO A 142 -12.06 26.45 -19.46
N GLY A 143 -11.72 27.24 -18.45
CA GLY A 143 -12.54 28.38 -18.02
C GLY A 143 -13.84 28.02 -17.30
N GLU A 144 -14.11 26.74 -17.05
CA GLU A 144 -15.29 26.28 -16.31
C GLU A 144 -14.92 25.65 -14.96
N ALA A 145 -15.87 25.62 -14.03
CA ALA A 145 -15.70 24.91 -12.78
C ALA A 145 -15.59 23.39 -13.02
N LEU A 146 -14.80 22.71 -12.20
CA LEU A 146 -14.66 21.26 -12.24
C LEU A 146 -16.02 20.60 -11.97
N ALA A 147 -16.51 19.81 -12.92
CA ALA A 147 -17.74 19.05 -12.79
C ALA A 147 -17.44 17.58 -12.45
N THR A 148 -18.47 16.83 -12.04
CA THR A 148 -18.38 15.41 -11.72
C THR A 148 -19.43 14.61 -12.48
N LEU A 149 -19.06 13.41 -12.93
CA LEU A 149 -19.96 12.42 -13.51
C LEU A 149 -20.07 11.24 -12.54
N ASP A 150 -21.23 11.13 -11.90
CA ASP A 150 -21.44 10.21 -10.77
C ASP A 150 -21.63 8.75 -11.21
N HIS A 151 -20.99 7.85 -10.49
CA HIS A 151 -21.08 6.39 -10.62
C HIS A 151 -21.44 5.77 -9.25
N ASP A 152 -21.89 4.51 -9.25
CA ASP A 152 -22.20 3.80 -8.00
C ASP A 152 -20.99 3.06 -7.42
N GLY A 153 -19.95 2.88 -8.24
CA GLY A 153 -18.62 2.43 -7.90
C GLY A 153 -17.57 3.22 -8.69
N SER A 154 -16.32 2.77 -8.66
CA SER A 154 -15.25 3.39 -9.45
C SER A 154 -15.47 3.15 -10.95
N ALA A 155 -15.20 4.17 -11.77
CA ALA A 155 -15.19 4.01 -13.22
C ALA A 155 -13.85 3.39 -13.68
N ASP A 156 -13.93 2.30 -14.45
CA ASP A 156 -12.77 1.49 -14.83
C ASP A 156 -12.10 1.97 -16.13
N LYS A 157 -12.90 2.35 -17.12
CA LYS A 157 -12.44 2.76 -18.46
C LYS A 157 -13.25 3.92 -19.00
N LEU A 158 -12.55 4.84 -19.69
CA LEU A 158 -13.12 6.02 -20.33
C LEU A 158 -12.82 5.97 -21.83
N ARG A 159 -13.83 6.17 -22.67
CA ARG A 159 -13.66 6.22 -24.14
C ARG A 159 -14.53 7.29 -24.76
N THR A 160 -13.89 8.21 -25.48
CA THR A 160 -14.61 9.17 -26.33
C THR A 160 -15.23 8.43 -27.51
N VAL A 161 -16.50 8.71 -27.78
CA VAL A 161 -17.26 8.20 -28.92
C VAL A 161 -17.95 9.37 -29.64
N PRO A 162 -18.39 9.23 -30.90
CA PRO A 162 -19.06 10.32 -31.61
C PRO A 162 -20.30 10.87 -30.88
N ALA A 163 -20.98 10.02 -30.09
CA ALA A 163 -22.15 10.41 -29.32
C ALA A 163 -21.82 11.09 -27.98
N GLY A 164 -20.55 11.11 -27.52
CA GLY A 164 -20.18 11.64 -26.21
C GLY A 164 -19.03 10.86 -25.55
N LEU A 165 -19.15 10.60 -24.25
CA LEU A 165 -18.17 9.82 -23.48
C LEU A 165 -18.81 8.53 -22.97
N ILE A 166 -18.17 7.40 -23.22
CA ILE A 166 -18.47 6.14 -22.55
C ILE A 166 -17.61 6.00 -21.31
N THR A 167 -18.23 5.69 -20.17
CA THR A 167 -17.53 5.16 -18.98
C THR A 167 -18.03 3.75 -18.68
N SER A 168 -17.15 2.91 -18.17
CA SER A 168 -17.52 1.60 -17.64
C SER A 168 -17.44 1.56 -16.12
N GLU A 169 -18.41 0.92 -15.49
CA GLU A 169 -18.41 0.61 -14.05
C GLU A 169 -18.84 -0.84 -13.90
N SER A 170 -17.90 -1.73 -13.57
CA SER A 170 -18.20 -3.17 -13.48
C SER A 170 -18.85 -3.71 -14.78
N ASN A 171 -20.13 -4.07 -14.73
CA ASN A 171 -20.92 -4.60 -15.85
C ASN A 171 -21.85 -3.56 -16.49
N VAL A 172 -21.70 -2.28 -16.16
CA VAL A 172 -22.53 -1.18 -16.67
C VAL A 172 -21.70 -0.26 -17.55
N LEU A 173 -22.27 0.16 -18.67
CA LEU A 173 -21.74 1.22 -19.53
C LEU A 173 -22.64 2.44 -19.44
N PHE A 174 -22.05 3.60 -19.18
CA PHE A 174 -22.74 4.89 -19.21
C PHE A 174 -22.35 5.63 -20.48
N LEU A 175 -23.32 6.30 -21.11
CA LEU A 175 -23.08 7.29 -22.16
C LEU A 175 -23.39 8.67 -21.61
N TRP A 176 -22.36 9.51 -21.51
CA TRP A 176 -22.44 10.89 -21.09
C TRP A 176 -22.47 11.81 -22.30
N ARG A 177 -23.39 12.77 -22.27
CA ARG A 177 -23.60 13.77 -23.32
C ARG A 177 -23.53 15.18 -22.72
N THR A 178 -23.05 16.15 -23.47
CA THR A 178 -22.96 17.55 -23.01
C THR A 178 -24.23 18.34 -23.28
N ASP A 179 -25.05 17.87 -24.23
CA ASP A 179 -26.26 18.52 -24.73
C ASP A 179 -27.55 17.92 -24.14
N GLU A 180 -27.44 16.77 -23.48
CA GLU A 180 -28.58 16.04 -22.94
C GLU A 180 -28.32 15.71 -21.47
N GLN A 181 -29.17 16.22 -20.59
CA GLN A 181 -29.28 15.68 -19.25
C GLN A 181 -30.11 14.41 -19.35
N GLY A 182 -29.52 13.27 -19.01
CA GLY A 182 -30.22 11.98 -19.02
C GLY A 182 -31.52 12.02 -18.19
N PRO A 183 -32.38 11.01 -18.33
CA PRO A 183 -33.67 10.97 -17.62
C PRO A 183 -33.48 11.16 -16.11
N GLU A 184 -34.42 11.83 -15.43
CA GLU A 184 -34.40 11.94 -13.96
C GLU A 184 -34.20 10.55 -13.34
N TRP A 185 -33.18 10.44 -12.50
CA TRP A 185 -32.71 9.16 -12.00
C TRP A 185 -33.56 8.79 -10.81
N THR A 186 -34.32 7.70 -10.91
CA THR A 186 -34.95 7.09 -9.74
C THR A 186 -33.90 6.24 -9.03
N PRO A 187 -33.50 6.58 -7.79
CA PRO A 187 -32.53 5.78 -7.07
C PRO A 187 -33.02 4.35 -6.88
N VAL A 188 -32.09 3.39 -6.84
CA VAL A 188 -32.45 2.00 -6.64
C VAL A 188 -33.06 1.80 -5.25
N THR A 189 -34.16 1.07 -5.16
CA THR A 189 -34.78 0.68 -3.89
C THR A 189 -34.15 -0.61 -3.38
N SER A 190 -33.85 -0.68 -2.09
CA SER A 190 -33.29 -1.89 -1.47
C SER A 190 -33.82 -2.07 -0.05
N PRO A 191 -33.99 -3.32 0.43
CA PRO A 191 -34.28 -3.62 1.82
C PRO A 191 -33.04 -3.54 2.73
N LEU A 192 -31.84 -3.32 2.19
CA LEU A 192 -30.62 -3.26 2.99
C LEU A 192 -30.62 -2.00 3.88
N PRO A 193 -30.14 -2.09 5.14
CA PRO A 193 -30.19 -0.98 6.06
C PRO A 193 -29.16 0.10 5.71
N MET A 194 -29.64 1.34 5.63
CA MET A 194 -28.80 2.53 5.42
C MET A 194 -28.12 2.94 6.72
N ASN A 195 -26.86 3.39 6.63
CA ASN A 195 -26.07 3.96 7.72
C ASN A 195 -25.86 3.03 8.93
N VAL A 196 -25.97 1.72 8.72
CA VAL A 196 -25.68 0.69 9.74
C VAL A 196 -24.60 -0.26 9.21
N PRO A 197 -23.60 -0.65 10.03
CA PRO A 197 -22.64 -1.67 9.65
C PRO A 197 -23.30 -3.03 9.44
N ILE A 198 -23.06 -3.62 8.28
CA ILE A 198 -23.52 -4.95 7.87
C ILE A 198 -22.36 -5.73 7.23
N VAL A 199 -22.56 -7.03 7.01
CA VAL A 199 -21.64 -7.87 6.26
C VAL A 199 -22.25 -8.21 4.91
N VAL A 200 -21.53 -7.92 3.82
CA VAL A 200 -21.91 -8.26 2.45
C VAL A 200 -20.72 -8.94 1.78
N GLY A 201 -20.90 -10.18 1.33
CA GLY A 201 -19.84 -10.98 0.68
C GLY A 201 -18.54 -11.06 1.51
N GLY A 202 -18.63 -11.15 2.84
CA GLY A 202 -17.48 -11.23 3.75
C GLY A 202 -16.79 -9.93 4.09
N GLY A 203 -17.15 -8.84 3.43
CA GLY A 203 -16.72 -7.52 3.82
C GLY A 203 -17.73 -6.85 4.74
N ALA A 204 -17.26 -6.30 5.85
CA ALA A 204 -18.04 -5.33 6.58
C ALA A 204 -18.16 -4.03 5.78
N VAL A 205 -19.36 -3.47 5.76
CA VAL A 205 -19.68 -2.28 4.98
C VAL A 205 -20.80 -1.48 5.63
N THR A 206 -20.78 -0.17 5.45
CA THR A 206 -21.91 0.71 5.80
C THR A 206 -22.47 1.29 4.51
N ILE A 207 -23.75 1.09 4.23
CA ILE A 207 -24.38 1.67 3.04
C ILE A 207 -24.66 3.15 3.32
N THR A 208 -24.15 4.02 2.45
CA THR A 208 -24.20 5.49 2.64
C THR A 208 -25.18 6.16 1.69
N ALA A 209 -25.44 5.60 0.51
CA ALA A 209 -26.40 6.15 -0.44
C ALA A 209 -27.02 5.07 -1.34
N ALA A 210 -28.23 5.33 -1.83
CA ALA A 210 -28.77 4.63 -3.00
C ALA A 210 -28.17 5.25 -4.26
N GLY A 211 -27.59 4.42 -5.11
CA GLY A 211 -27.10 4.81 -6.43
C GLY A 211 -28.15 4.61 -7.51
N ARG A 212 -27.74 4.63 -8.79
CA ARG A 212 -28.65 4.38 -9.92
C ARG A 212 -28.99 2.92 -10.08
N PHE A 213 -27.97 2.07 -10.07
CA PHE A 213 -28.03 0.65 -10.36
C PHE A 213 -27.64 -0.19 -9.16
N ALA A 214 -26.93 0.40 -8.19
CA ALA A 214 -26.43 -0.27 -7.00
C ALA A 214 -26.49 0.66 -5.80
N LEU A 215 -26.31 0.10 -4.60
CA LEU A 215 -26.10 0.88 -3.40
C LEU A 215 -24.61 1.25 -3.29
N ARG A 216 -24.34 2.43 -2.73
CA ARG A 216 -22.99 2.90 -2.41
C ARG A 216 -22.71 2.58 -0.96
N GLY A 217 -21.65 1.81 -0.71
CA GLY A 217 -21.19 1.48 0.64
C GLY A 217 -19.77 1.93 0.87
N VAL A 218 -19.39 2.02 2.15
CA VAL A 218 -18.04 2.35 2.59
C VAL A 218 -17.56 1.29 3.59
N THR A 219 -16.38 0.73 3.35
CA THR A 219 -15.74 -0.22 4.29
C THR A 219 -15.26 0.51 5.55
N PRO A 220 -14.95 -0.19 6.66
CA PRO A 220 -14.34 0.42 7.84
C PRO A 220 -13.04 1.19 7.54
N LYS A 221 -12.33 0.81 6.46
CA LYS A 221 -11.11 1.47 5.97
C LYS A 221 -11.38 2.67 5.06
N GLY A 222 -12.65 3.08 4.91
CA GLY A 222 -13.07 4.21 4.08
C GLY A 222 -13.07 3.92 2.58
N GLN A 223 -13.12 2.66 2.15
CA GLN A 223 -13.13 2.31 0.72
C GLN A 223 -14.55 2.27 0.19
N SER A 224 -14.79 2.91 -0.95
CA SER A 224 -16.04 2.84 -1.70
C SER A 224 -16.29 1.41 -2.18
N ARG A 225 -17.52 0.93 -2.04
CA ARG A 225 -17.98 -0.39 -2.48
C ARG A 225 -19.32 -0.24 -3.20
N ARG A 226 -19.40 -0.80 -4.40
CA ARG A 226 -20.66 -1.01 -5.11
C ARG A 226 -21.34 -2.26 -4.55
N ILE A 227 -22.60 -2.14 -4.10
CA ILE A 227 -23.34 -3.23 -3.48
C ILE A 227 -24.62 -3.49 -4.28
N SER A 228 -24.85 -4.75 -4.67
CA SER A 228 -26.11 -5.12 -5.31
C SER A 228 -27.30 -4.79 -4.39
N PRO A 229 -28.39 -4.21 -4.90
CA PRO A 229 -29.60 -3.94 -4.11
C PRO A 229 -30.23 -5.18 -3.47
N GLU A 230 -29.92 -6.35 -4.04
CA GLU A 230 -30.40 -7.67 -3.60
C GLU A 230 -29.29 -8.48 -2.92
N ALA A 231 -28.16 -7.86 -2.58
CA ALA A 231 -27.04 -8.57 -1.97
C ALA A 231 -27.47 -9.26 -0.66
N ALA A 232 -27.11 -10.54 -0.53
CA ALA A 232 -27.22 -11.23 0.74
C ALA A 232 -26.40 -10.47 1.80
N TRP A 233 -27.03 -10.24 2.94
CA TRP A 233 -26.42 -9.51 4.03
C TRP A 233 -26.85 -10.06 5.38
N ARG A 234 -26.02 -9.78 6.39
CA ARG A 234 -26.39 -9.95 7.79
C ARG A 234 -25.85 -8.78 8.64
N PRO A 235 -26.39 -8.54 9.84
CA PRO A 235 -25.81 -7.60 10.77
C PRO A 235 -24.35 -7.92 11.08
N LEU A 236 -23.55 -6.88 11.29
CA LEU A 236 -22.20 -7.03 11.84
C LEU A 236 -22.27 -7.66 13.24
N THR A 237 -21.32 -8.54 13.56
CA THR A 237 -21.22 -9.13 14.90
C THR A 237 -21.10 -8.04 15.97
N THR A 238 -21.88 -8.19 17.05
CA THR A 238 -21.85 -7.26 18.18
C THR A 238 -20.56 -7.40 18.99
N ARG A 239 -20.18 -6.35 19.71
CA ARG A 239 -19.01 -6.36 20.59
C ARG A 239 -19.06 -7.49 21.63
N ASP A 240 -20.23 -7.72 22.23
CA ASP A 240 -20.42 -8.74 23.29
C ASP A 240 -20.34 -10.17 22.73
N GLU A 241 -20.89 -10.41 21.53
CA GLU A 241 -20.71 -11.69 20.85
C GLU A 241 -19.24 -11.89 20.47
N ALA A 242 -18.59 -10.90 19.86
CA ALA A 242 -17.19 -10.98 19.48
C ALA A 242 -16.27 -11.28 20.69
N ALA A 243 -16.54 -10.67 21.85
CA ALA A 243 -15.81 -10.94 23.08
C ALA A 243 -15.97 -12.41 23.55
N ARG A 244 -17.19 -12.94 23.52
CA ARG A 244 -17.46 -14.36 23.85
C ARG A 244 -16.77 -15.33 22.89
N LEU A 245 -16.78 -15.02 21.58
CA LEU A 245 -16.09 -15.85 20.58
C LEU A 245 -14.57 -15.83 20.78
N MET A 246 -14.01 -14.67 21.14
CA MET A 246 -12.60 -14.56 21.51
C MET A 246 -12.24 -15.39 22.75
N GLU A 247 -13.08 -15.39 23.78
CA GLU A 247 -12.91 -16.27 24.94
C GLU A 247 -12.90 -17.74 24.55
N ARG A 248 -13.81 -18.16 23.66
CA ARG A 248 -13.85 -19.53 23.15
C ARG A 248 -12.58 -19.91 22.40
N LEU A 249 -12.12 -19.06 21.48
CA LEU A 249 -10.91 -19.28 20.68
C LEU A 249 -9.65 -19.38 21.56
N VAL A 250 -9.52 -18.47 22.53
CA VAL A 250 -8.40 -18.45 23.48
C VAL A 250 -8.43 -19.67 24.40
N GLY A 251 -9.62 -20.02 24.91
CA GLY A 251 -9.84 -21.21 25.74
C GLY A 251 -9.75 -22.52 24.94
N ARG A 252 -9.71 -22.44 23.61
CA ARG A 252 -9.72 -23.57 22.67
C ARG A 252 -10.93 -24.49 22.84
N THR A 253 -12.10 -23.89 23.02
CA THR A 253 -13.38 -24.60 23.17
C THR A 253 -14.12 -24.59 21.85
N PHE A 254 -13.71 -25.50 20.95
CA PHE A 254 -14.23 -25.59 19.57
C PHE A 254 -14.70 -27.00 19.11
N ASP A 255 -15.43 -27.70 19.97
CA ASP A 255 -15.98 -29.04 19.76
C ASP A 255 -17.40 -29.05 19.14
N GLY A 256 -17.93 -27.89 18.77
CA GLY A 256 -19.25 -27.76 18.15
C GLY A 256 -19.37 -28.37 16.74
N PRO A 257 -20.59 -28.45 16.18
CA PRO A 257 -20.80 -28.88 14.81
C PRO A 257 -20.15 -27.92 13.81
N LEU A 258 -19.66 -28.44 12.69
CA LEU A 258 -19.14 -27.63 11.60
C LEU A 258 -20.28 -27.15 10.70
N PRO A 259 -20.18 -25.93 10.12
CA PRO A 259 -21.17 -25.46 9.17
C PRO A 259 -21.16 -26.34 7.91
N ALA A 260 -22.32 -26.52 7.30
CA ALA A 260 -22.42 -27.23 6.02
C ALA A 260 -21.74 -26.39 4.93
N LEU A 261 -20.67 -26.92 4.36
CA LEU A 261 -20.00 -26.30 3.21
C LEU A 261 -20.68 -26.81 1.93
N SER A 262 -20.99 -25.91 1.01
CA SER A 262 -21.52 -26.31 -0.29
C SER A 262 -20.47 -27.13 -1.06
N ASP A 263 -20.95 -27.96 -1.98
CA ASP A 263 -20.09 -28.64 -2.95
C ASP A 263 -19.51 -27.70 -4.02
N ALA A 264 -19.63 -26.39 -3.84
CA ALA A 264 -19.09 -25.37 -4.73
C ALA A 264 -17.63 -25.64 -5.09
N VAL A 265 -17.33 -25.57 -6.38
CA VAL A 265 -15.98 -25.85 -6.91
C VAL A 265 -15.07 -24.63 -6.73
N ILE A 266 -15.65 -23.45 -6.51
CA ILE A 266 -14.94 -22.17 -6.52
C ILE A 266 -14.74 -21.65 -5.10
N LEU A 267 -13.48 -21.44 -4.70
CA LEU A 267 -13.08 -20.95 -3.38
C LEU A 267 -13.85 -19.70 -2.92
N TYR A 268 -14.06 -18.74 -3.83
CA TYR A 268 -14.75 -17.48 -3.54
C TYR A 268 -16.23 -17.66 -3.19
N GLU A 269 -16.90 -18.68 -3.73
CA GLU A 269 -18.30 -18.97 -3.39
C GLU A 269 -18.42 -19.50 -1.96
N VAL A 270 -17.46 -20.32 -1.53
CA VAL A 270 -17.42 -20.85 -0.17
C VAL A 270 -17.06 -19.77 0.84
N GLU A 271 -16.14 -18.87 0.51
CA GLU A 271 -15.87 -17.69 1.36
C GLU A 271 -17.12 -16.80 1.49
N ALA A 272 -17.80 -16.52 0.37
CA ALA A 272 -19.04 -15.76 0.39
C ALA A 272 -20.12 -16.48 1.22
N GLN A 273 -20.22 -17.80 1.14
CA GLN A 273 -21.15 -18.59 1.96
C GLN A 273 -20.79 -18.51 3.46
N LEU A 274 -19.54 -18.82 3.81
CA LEU A 274 -19.07 -18.83 5.20
C LEU A 274 -19.21 -17.47 5.86
N SER A 275 -18.94 -16.41 5.12
CA SER A 275 -19.08 -15.05 5.64
C SER A 275 -20.51 -14.60 5.88
N GLN A 276 -21.49 -15.17 5.18
CA GLN A 276 -22.91 -14.90 5.43
C GLN A 276 -23.45 -15.64 6.66
N LEU A 277 -22.71 -16.60 7.22
CA LEU A 277 -23.07 -17.23 8.48
C LEU A 277 -22.68 -16.34 9.67
N PRO A 278 -23.47 -16.34 10.76
CA PRO A 278 -23.05 -15.73 12.02
C PRO A 278 -21.70 -16.30 12.48
N LEU A 279 -20.82 -15.45 13.02
CA LEU A 279 -19.49 -15.90 13.48
C LEU A 279 -19.57 -16.99 14.57
N ALA A 280 -20.66 -17.02 15.35
CA ALA A 280 -20.91 -18.06 16.34
C ALA A 280 -21.08 -19.45 15.75
N GLU A 281 -21.53 -19.56 14.49
CA GLU A 281 -21.70 -20.82 13.77
C GLU A 281 -20.42 -21.29 13.08
N THR A 282 -19.44 -20.39 12.89
CA THR A 282 -18.19 -20.67 12.17
C THR A 282 -16.95 -20.69 13.07
N VAL A 283 -17.05 -20.21 14.32
CA VAL A 283 -15.92 -20.17 15.27
C VAL A 283 -15.30 -21.56 15.50
N ASP A 284 -16.11 -22.63 15.49
CA ASP A 284 -15.62 -23.99 15.66
C ASP A 284 -14.74 -24.43 14.48
N LEU A 285 -15.15 -24.07 13.25
CA LEU A 285 -14.38 -24.30 12.03
C LEU A 285 -13.01 -23.60 12.12
N TYR A 286 -13.00 -22.29 12.39
CA TYR A 286 -11.75 -21.53 12.43
C TYR A 286 -10.85 -21.92 13.61
N GLY A 287 -11.42 -22.29 14.76
CA GLY A 287 -10.68 -22.83 15.89
C GLY A 287 -9.95 -24.14 15.53
N ARG A 288 -10.62 -25.06 14.82
CA ARG A 288 -10.01 -26.30 14.33
C ARG A 288 -8.99 -26.05 13.23
N THR A 289 -9.24 -25.12 12.32
CA THR A 289 -8.25 -24.69 11.31
C THR A 289 -6.94 -24.19 11.95
N LEU A 290 -7.01 -23.55 13.11
CA LEU A 290 -5.82 -23.05 13.80
C LEU A 290 -5.11 -24.10 14.66
N PHE A 291 -5.86 -24.98 15.32
CA PHE A 291 -5.30 -25.76 16.43
C PHE A 291 -5.60 -27.27 16.37
N ALA A 292 -6.43 -27.73 15.43
CA ALA A 292 -6.83 -29.12 15.29
C ALA A 292 -7.05 -29.48 13.81
N GLN A 293 -6.12 -29.08 12.94
CA GLN A 293 -6.24 -29.24 11.47
C GLN A 293 -6.51 -30.69 11.05
N SER A 294 -5.95 -31.67 11.76
CA SER A 294 -6.17 -33.09 11.52
C SER A 294 -7.61 -33.58 11.73
N THR A 295 -8.48 -32.75 12.31
CA THR A 295 -9.91 -33.03 12.47
C THR A 295 -10.75 -32.56 11.28
N LEU A 296 -10.13 -31.87 10.33
CA LEU A 296 -10.75 -31.37 9.11
C LEU A 296 -10.22 -32.15 7.91
N ASP A 297 -11.07 -32.39 6.92
CA ASP A 297 -10.59 -32.83 5.61
C ASP A 297 -9.85 -31.68 4.90
N GLU A 298 -9.03 -32.03 3.91
CA GLU A 298 -8.16 -31.08 3.18
C GLU A 298 -8.95 -29.94 2.53
N ARG A 299 -10.12 -30.23 1.96
CA ARG A 299 -10.99 -29.24 1.29
C ARG A 299 -11.55 -28.24 2.30
N THR A 300 -12.10 -28.73 3.41
CA THR A 300 -12.59 -27.89 4.51
C THR A 300 -11.47 -27.02 5.08
N LEU A 301 -10.28 -27.59 5.28
CA LEU A 301 -9.11 -26.85 5.76
C LEU A 301 -8.71 -25.73 4.80
N GLN A 302 -8.68 -26.00 3.50
CA GLN A 302 -8.35 -25.01 2.47
C GLN A 302 -9.37 -23.85 2.45
N TYR A 303 -10.66 -24.18 2.47
CA TYR A 303 -11.75 -23.19 2.46
C TYR A 303 -11.74 -22.31 3.70
N ALA A 304 -11.60 -22.92 4.88
CA ALA A 304 -11.51 -22.18 6.13
C ALA A 304 -10.25 -21.32 6.19
N SER A 305 -9.11 -21.81 5.70
CA SER A 305 -7.86 -21.04 5.67
C SER A 305 -7.99 -19.78 4.80
N HIS A 306 -8.71 -19.86 3.68
CA HIS A 306 -8.97 -18.71 2.81
C HIS A 306 -9.90 -17.70 3.47
N ALA A 307 -11.04 -18.14 4.02
CA ALA A 307 -12.05 -17.26 4.60
C ALA A 307 -11.69 -16.71 6.01
N ARG A 308 -10.62 -17.22 6.62
CA ARG A 308 -10.21 -16.86 8.00
C ARG A 308 -9.88 -15.39 8.17
N GLY A 309 -9.30 -14.75 7.15
CA GLY A 309 -8.99 -13.32 7.21
C GLY A 309 -10.25 -12.49 7.50
N SER A 310 -11.29 -12.72 6.71
CA SER A 310 -12.60 -12.07 6.85
C SER A 310 -13.24 -12.31 8.23
N PHE A 311 -13.12 -13.52 8.79
CA PHE A 311 -13.59 -13.84 10.14
C PHE A 311 -12.89 -12.99 11.22
N PHE A 312 -11.56 -12.91 11.20
CA PHE A 312 -10.82 -12.14 12.20
C PHE A 312 -10.95 -10.63 12.00
N GLU A 313 -11.06 -10.15 10.76
CA GLU A 313 -11.31 -8.73 10.48
C GLU A 313 -12.66 -8.27 11.04
N GLU A 314 -13.72 -9.07 10.92
CA GLU A 314 -15.00 -8.74 11.53
C GLU A 314 -14.94 -8.72 13.06
N LEU A 315 -14.30 -9.72 13.68
CA LEU A 315 -14.05 -9.69 15.14
C LEU A 315 -13.26 -8.45 15.55
N GLY A 316 -12.24 -8.10 14.77
CA GLY A 316 -11.40 -6.93 14.97
C GLY A 316 -12.24 -5.66 14.99
N GLN A 317 -13.06 -5.48 13.96
CA GLN A 317 -13.94 -4.32 13.86
C GLN A 317 -14.91 -4.22 15.05
N ALA A 318 -15.54 -5.33 15.46
CA ALA A 318 -16.45 -5.35 16.60
C ALA A 318 -15.73 -4.98 17.93
N LEU A 319 -14.46 -5.35 18.07
CA LEU A 319 -13.65 -5.12 19.27
C LEU A 319 -12.81 -3.84 19.22
N GLY A 320 -12.76 -3.14 18.08
CA GLY A 320 -11.97 -1.92 17.90
C GLY A 320 -10.46 -2.18 17.79
N THR A 321 -10.06 -3.27 17.13
CA THR A 321 -8.67 -3.64 16.85
C THR A 321 -8.57 -4.30 15.46
N SER A 322 -7.37 -4.59 14.96
CA SER A 322 -7.23 -5.34 13.69
C SER A 322 -7.39 -6.85 13.89
N GLY A 323 -7.83 -7.55 12.84
CA GLY A 323 -7.99 -9.01 12.87
C GLY A 323 -6.68 -9.75 13.10
N ARG A 324 -5.57 -9.23 12.56
CA ARG A 324 -4.22 -9.77 12.80
C ARG A 324 -3.81 -9.75 14.29
N VAL A 325 -4.15 -8.69 15.03
CA VAL A 325 -3.84 -8.59 16.46
C VAL A 325 -4.63 -9.63 17.25
N LEU A 326 -5.90 -9.83 16.89
CA LEU A 326 -6.72 -10.87 17.50
C LEU A 326 -6.21 -12.27 17.21
N LEU A 327 -5.81 -12.56 15.96
CA LEU A 327 -5.21 -13.84 15.58
C LEU A 327 -3.92 -14.10 16.40
N ALA A 328 -3.03 -13.10 16.50
CA ALA A 328 -1.82 -13.19 17.31
C ALA A 328 -2.15 -13.42 18.81
N ALA A 329 -3.19 -12.78 19.34
CA ALA A 329 -3.67 -12.96 20.70
C ALA A 329 -4.18 -14.39 20.94
N VAL A 330 -5.02 -14.90 20.04
CA VAL A 330 -5.57 -16.26 20.07
C VAL A 330 -4.46 -17.32 20.07
N LYS A 331 -3.45 -17.17 19.20
CA LYS A 331 -2.28 -18.07 19.17
C LYS A 331 -1.50 -18.07 20.47
N SER A 332 -1.39 -16.89 21.08
CA SER A 332 -0.72 -16.67 22.36
C SER A 332 -1.57 -17.07 23.57
N ARG A 333 -2.81 -17.58 23.35
CA ARG A 333 -3.81 -17.84 24.40
C ARG A 333 -4.06 -16.63 25.31
N LYS A 334 -4.16 -15.44 24.71
CA LYS A 334 -4.47 -14.18 25.40
C LYS A 334 -5.70 -13.54 24.77
N LEU A 335 -6.57 -12.96 25.59
CA LEU A 335 -7.72 -12.19 25.10
C LEU A 335 -7.29 -10.87 24.44
N LYS A 336 -6.20 -10.30 24.92
CA LYS A 336 -5.64 -9.05 24.44
C LYS A 336 -4.12 -9.13 24.48
N LEU A 337 -3.47 -8.63 23.43
CA LEU A 337 -2.03 -8.39 23.44
C LEU A 337 -1.77 -6.95 23.88
N GLU A 338 -0.97 -6.80 24.93
CA GLU A 338 -0.54 -5.48 25.41
C GLU A 338 0.96 -5.35 25.14
N PRO A 339 1.38 -4.36 24.32
CA PRO A 339 2.79 -4.08 24.16
C PRO A 339 3.34 -3.46 25.46
N PRO A 340 4.63 -3.67 25.77
CA PRO A 340 5.26 -2.96 26.89
C PRO A 340 5.22 -1.44 26.69
N ARG A 341 5.25 -1.00 25.43
CA ARG A 341 5.02 0.39 25.02
C ARG A 341 4.23 0.42 23.71
N PRO A 342 3.08 1.12 23.65
CA PRO A 342 2.34 1.28 22.41
C PRO A 342 3.12 2.17 21.43
N ILE A 343 3.04 1.83 20.15
CA ILE A 343 3.64 2.60 19.06
C ILE A 343 2.51 3.06 18.15
N ALA A 344 2.36 4.37 17.99
CA ALA A 344 1.27 4.94 17.24
C ALA A 344 1.30 4.48 15.77
N GLY A 345 0.18 3.93 15.29
CA GLY A 345 0.06 3.42 13.91
C GLY A 345 0.64 2.02 13.69
N TYR A 346 1.04 1.30 14.75
CA TYR A 346 1.52 -0.07 14.66
C TYR A 346 0.60 -1.03 15.43
N ASP A 347 0.36 -2.16 14.80
CA ASP A 347 -0.27 -3.33 15.41
C ASP A 347 0.79 -4.15 16.15
N TYR A 348 0.52 -4.51 17.40
CA TYR A 348 1.41 -5.34 18.21
C TYR A 348 1.08 -6.82 18.02
N LEU A 349 2.07 -7.61 17.60
CA LEU A 349 1.89 -9.00 17.20
C LEU A 349 2.46 -10.02 18.21
N GLY A 350 2.99 -9.54 19.35
CA GLY A 350 3.44 -10.36 20.46
C GLY A 350 4.95 -10.34 20.69
N THR A 351 5.42 -11.33 21.46
CA THR A 351 6.81 -11.45 21.92
C THR A 351 7.46 -12.76 21.54
N PHE A 352 8.77 -12.73 21.31
CA PHE A 352 9.61 -13.92 21.24
C PHE A 352 10.91 -13.71 22.01
N THR A 353 11.60 -14.79 22.34
CA THR A 353 12.89 -14.74 23.06
C THR A 353 14.00 -15.24 22.16
N THR A 354 15.17 -14.63 22.25
CA THR A 354 16.36 -15.01 21.47
C THR A 354 17.61 -15.06 22.33
N SER A 355 18.59 -15.88 21.93
CA SER A 355 19.96 -15.90 22.46
C SER A 355 20.86 -14.78 21.90
N GLY A 356 20.32 -13.84 21.12
CA GLY A 356 21.06 -12.77 20.45
C GLY A 356 21.66 -13.16 19.08
N ASP A 357 21.58 -14.42 18.68
CA ASP A 357 21.99 -14.86 17.34
C ASP A 357 20.77 -14.85 16.41
N LEU A 358 20.55 -13.72 15.74
CA LEU A 358 19.36 -13.47 14.93
C LEU A 358 19.59 -13.78 13.44
N THR A 359 18.52 -14.21 12.78
CA THR A 359 18.40 -14.31 11.33
C THR A 359 17.21 -13.47 10.89
N VAL A 360 17.42 -12.54 9.98
CA VAL A 360 16.35 -11.83 9.26
C VAL A 360 16.18 -12.52 7.91
N SER A 361 14.98 -13.00 7.60
CA SER A 361 14.73 -13.72 6.35
C SER A 361 13.25 -13.91 6.06
N ASP A 362 12.95 -14.44 4.88
CA ASP A 362 11.74 -15.24 4.67
C ASP A 362 11.76 -16.49 5.59
N PRO A 363 10.62 -16.90 6.18
CA PRO A 363 10.54 -18.14 6.96
C PRO A 363 10.99 -19.41 6.22
N CYS A 364 10.87 -19.45 4.89
CA CYS A 364 11.34 -20.56 4.04
C CYS A 364 12.88 -20.74 4.07
N TYR A 365 13.60 -19.74 4.56
CA TYR A 365 15.07 -19.71 4.61
C TYR A 365 15.65 -19.82 6.02
N ILE A 366 14.82 -20.11 7.04
CA ILE A 366 15.29 -20.34 8.41
C ILE A 366 16.35 -21.45 8.42
N GLY A 367 17.50 -21.13 9.02
CA GLY A 367 18.64 -22.05 9.14
C GLY A 367 19.47 -22.25 7.86
N LYS A 368 19.12 -21.60 6.74
CA LYS A 368 19.99 -21.62 5.55
C LYS A 368 21.22 -20.70 5.75
N LYS A 369 22.29 -21.01 5.01
CA LYS A 369 23.51 -20.19 4.99
C LYS A 369 23.29 -18.95 4.12
N GLN A 370 23.94 -17.85 4.48
CA GLN A 370 23.91 -16.63 3.69
C GLN A 370 24.58 -16.85 2.34
N ASN A 371 23.91 -16.44 1.26
CA ASN A 371 24.44 -16.45 -0.09
C ASN A 371 24.67 -14.99 -0.55
N PRO A 372 25.92 -14.56 -0.80
CA PRO A 372 26.20 -13.19 -1.22
C PRO A 372 25.55 -12.81 -2.55
N SER A 373 25.38 -13.78 -3.47
CA SER A 373 24.80 -13.54 -4.79
C SER A 373 23.27 -13.45 -4.78
N PHE A 374 22.63 -13.92 -3.71
CA PHE A 374 21.18 -13.88 -3.55
C PHE A 374 20.87 -13.82 -2.05
N PRO A 375 20.78 -12.61 -1.48
CA PRO A 375 20.72 -12.43 -0.03
C PRO A 375 19.34 -12.84 0.50
N LEU A 376 19.12 -14.15 0.70
CA LEU A 376 17.85 -14.70 1.23
C LEU A 376 17.77 -14.67 2.75
N THR A 377 18.92 -14.51 3.40
CA THR A 377 19.05 -14.46 4.86
C THR A 377 20.11 -13.45 5.25
N LEU A 378 19.89 -12.76 6.35
CA LEU A 378 20.83 -11.83 6.96
C LEU A 378 21.08 -12.25 8.42
N LYS A 379 22.33 -12.54 8.76
CA LYS A 379 22.73 -12.90 10.13
C LYS A 379 23.07 -11.65 10.93
N VAL A 380 22.50 -11.52 12.11
CA VAL A 380 22.61 -10.31 12.95
C VAL A 380 22.93 -10.68 14.39
N GLN A 381 23.87 -9.96 15.00
CA GLN A 381 24.18 -10.06 16.43
C GLN A 381 23.32 -9.08 17.22
N GLY A 382 22.23 -9.59 17.76
CA GLY A 382 21.26 -8.85 18.56
C GLY A 382 21.48 -8.97 20.07
N LEU A 383 20.70 -8.20 20.84
CA LEU A 383 20.55 -8.40 22.27
C LEU A 383 19.82 -9.71 22.56
N GLU A 384 20.34 -10.45 23.55
CA GLU A 384 19.67 -11.61 24.13
C GLU A 384 18.53 -11.13 25.03
N GLY A 385 17.40 -11.84 25.00
CA GLY A 385 16.23 -11.51 25.81
C GLY A 385 14.95 -11.46 24.99
N VAL A 386 14.00 -10.66 25.47
CA VAL A 386 12.65 -10.55 24.91
C VAL A 386 12.62 -9.50 23.81
N TRP A 387 12.01 -9.87 22.69
CA TRP A 387 11.76 -9.02 21.54
C TRP A 387 10.27 -8.93 21.25
N HIS A 388 9.86 -7.77 20.76
CA HIS A 388 8.49 -7.38 20.48
C HIS A 388 8.31 -7.18 18.98
N ALA A 389 7.29 -7.81 18.41
CA ALA A 389 6.97 -7.69 16.99
C ALA A 389 5.84 -6.69 16.77
N PHE A 390 6.04 -5.77 15.85
CA PHE A 390 5.07 -4.76 15.44
C PHE A 390 4.95 -4.74 13.91
N ALA A 391 3.76 -4.45 13.40
CA ALA A 391 3.53 -4.24 11.97
C ALA A 391 2.78 -2.93 11.74
N ARG A 392 3.15 -2.20 10.70
CA ARG A 392 2.45 -0.98 10.28
C ARG A 392 1.79 -1.21 8.93
N GLY A 393 0.49 -0.93 8.87
CA GLY A 393 -0.24 -0.88 7.61
C GLY A 393 0.29 0.23 6.70
N GLY A 394 0.18 0.03 5.38
CA GLY A 394 0.45 1.07 4.41
C GLY A 394 -0.53 2.23 4.50
N ALA A 395 -0.27 3.26 3.71
CA ALA A 395 -1.13 4.43 3.57
C ALA A 395 -1.59 4.55 2.11
N GLY A 396 -2.59 5.40 1.85
CA GLY A 396 -3.06 5.63 0.49
C GLY A 396 -3.61 4.36 -0.15
N ASP A 397 -2.95 3.92 -1.23
CA ASP A 397 -3.34 2.74 -2.00
C ASP A 397 -2.76 1.44 -1.42
N ASP A 398 -1.75 1.53 -0.55
CA ASP A 398 -1.17 0.38 0.16
C ASP A 398 -1.81 0.14 1.54
N ARG A 399 -2.96 0.76 1.83
CA ARG A 399 -3.62 0.66 3.15
C ARG A 399 -4.03 -0.76 3.56
N ASP A 400 -4.16 -1.66 2.59
CA ASP A 400 -4.46 -3.08 2.80
C ASP A 400 -3.21 -3.94 2.90
N ARG A 401 -2.03 -3.34 2.79
CA ARG A 401 -0.73 -3.99 2.83
C ARG A 401 0.02 -3.58 4.09
N ASN A 402 1.11 -4.27 4.39
CA ASN A 402 2.06 -3.80 5.39
C ASN A 402 3.10 -2.93 4.71
N ALA A 403 3.35 -1.76 5.28
CA ALA A 403 4.45 -0.91 4.86
C ALA A 403 5.75 -1.29 5.57
N GLU A 404 5.67 -1.82 6.79
CA GLU A 404 6.86 -2.07 7.60
C GLU A 404 6.61 -3.10 8.70
N ALA A 405 7.63 -3.92 8.98
CA ALA A 405 7.74 -4.73 10.19
C ALA A 405 8.84 -4.19 11.10
N VAL A 406 8.58 -4.15 12.41
CA VAL A 406 9.54 -3.68 13.41
C VAL A 406 9.66 -4.68 14.54
N PHE A 407 10.89 -5.07 14.85
CA PHE A 407 11.23 -6.00 15.91
C PHE A 407 12.11 -5.26 16.91
N ILE A 408 11.67 -5.15 18.17
CA ILE A 408 12.31 -4.29 19.17
C ILE A 408 12.61 -5.11 20.42
N HIS A 409 13.85 -5.13 20.87
CA HIS A 409 14.22 -5.67 22.18
C HIS A 409 13.68 -4.76 23.32
N ASP A 410 13.50 -5.27 24.54
CA ASP A 410 13.11 -4.44 25.71
C ASP A 410 13.96 -3.17 25.87
N ASP A 411 15.28 -3.29 25.69
CA ASP A 411 16.23 -2.15 25.73
C ASP A 411 16.26 -1.30 24.43
N GLY A 412 15.46 -1.65 23.42
CA GLY A 412 15.50 -1.09 22.06
C GLY A 412 14.47 -0.01 21.77
N PHE A 413 13.52 0.26 22.69
CA PHE A 413 12.42 1.20 22.45
C PHE A 413 12.85 2.67 22.27
N GLU A 414 14.04 3.04 22.77
CA GLU A 414 14.63 4.37 22.59
C GLU A 414 15.66 4.42 21.45
N VAL A 415 15.82 3.33 20.72
CA VAL A 415 16.82 3.17 19.66
C VAL A 415 16.18 3.40 18.30
N TYR A 416 16.80 4.26 17.48
CA TYR A 416 16.43 4.43 16.08
C TYR A 416 17.12 3.37 15.24
N ALA A 417 16.38 2.77 14.31
CA ALA A 417 16.91 1.80 13.35
C ALA A 417 17.00 2.39 11.94
N ASN A 418 18.00 3.24 11.71
CA ASN A 418 18.26 3.89 10.41
C ASN A 418 19.52 3.35 9.70
N GLU A 419 20.28 2.43 10.31
CA GLU A 419 21.46 1.84 9.67
C GLU A 419 21.02 0.73 8.72
N LEU A 420 21.15 0.92 7.40
CA LEU A 420 20.96 -0.16 6.42
C LEU A 420 22.02 -1.25 6.64
N ILE A 421 21.59 -2.43 7.07
CA ILE A 421 22.49 -3.57 7.36
C ILE A 421 22.44 -4.67 6.29
N GLY A 422 21.53 -4.55 5.32
CA GLY A 422 21.43 -5.44 4.17
C GLY A 422 20.03 -5.44 3.54
N SER A 423 19.81 -6.40 2.66
CA SER A 423 18.49 -6.72 2.11
C SER A 423 18.21 -8.21 2.27
N ILE A 424 16.94 -8.59 2.21
CA ILE A 424 16.50 -9.98 2.19
C ILE A 424 15.57 -10.24 1.00
N GLY A 425 15.78 -11.37 0.32
CA GLY A 425 14.82 -11.90 -0.64
C GLY A 425 13.69 -12.65 0.06
N VAL A 426 12.46 -12.41 -0.38
CA VAL A 426 11.22 -13.02 0.11
C VAL A 426 10.50 -13.67 -1.07
N ASP A 427 10.02 -14.89 -0.86
CA ASP A 427 9.31 -15.72 -1.86
C ASP A 427 8.04 -16.39 -1.31
N SER A 428 7.72 -16.14 -0.04
CA SER A 428 6.47 -16.57 0.60
C SER A 428 5.47 -15.44 0.81
N GLY A 429 5.85 -14.21 0.45
CA GLY A 429 5.13 -12.99 0.83
C GLY A 429 5.18 -12.65 2.32
N THR A 430 6.14 -13.20 3.07
CA THR A 430 6.36 -12.88 4.48
C THR A 430 7.84 -12.72 4.82
N ALA A 431 8.14 -11.87 5.80
CA ALA A 431 9.48 -11.67 6.33
C ALA A 431 9.46 -11.69 7.86
N GLY A 432 10.57 -12.07 8.48
CA GLY A 432 10.64 -12.17 9.92
C GLY A 432 12.04 -12.08 10.50
N VAL A 433 12.08 -12.08 11.83
CA VAL A 433 13.29 -12.16 12.65
C VAL A 433 13.20 -13.40 13.51
N PHE A 434 14.25 -14.22 13.48
CA PHE A 434 14.27 -15.53 14.14
C PHE A 434 15.58 -15.73 14.91
N ASP A 435 15.48 -16.37 16.07
CA ASP A 435 16.62 -16.93 16.77
C ASP A 435 17.25 -18.08 15.95
N LYS A 436 18.55 -18.32 16.11
CA LYS A 436 19.22 -19.47 15.48
C LYS A 436 18.61 -20.83 15.83
N LYS A 437 17.95 -20.95 16.99
CA LYS A 437 17.27 -22.17 17.46
C LYS A 437 15.82 -22.27 16.97
N CYS A 438 15.33 -21.25 16.28
CA CYS A 438 13.99 -21.27 15.72
C CYS A 438 13.85 -22.48 14.77
N PRO A 439 12.82 -23.32 14.94
CA PRO A 439 12.63 -24.47 14.09
C PRO A 439 12.40 -24.03 12.64
N LYS A 440 12.72 -24.91 11.70
CA LYS A 440 12.31 -24.71 10.31
C LYS A 440 10.79 -24.72 10.21
N ARG A 441 10.28 -23.94 9.28
CA ARG A 441 8.88 -23.97 8.88
C ARG A 441 8.54 -25.34 8.28
N ASP A 442 7.30 -25.79 8.55
CA ASP A 442 6.66 -26.84 7.76
C ASP A 442 6.00 -26.20 6.53
N ASP A 443 6.41 -26.64 5.34
CA ASP A 443 5.98 -26.09 4.05
C ASP A 443 4.46 -26.22 3.84
N ASN A 444 3.80 -27.16 4.52
CA ASN A 444 2.36 -27.39 4.43
C ASN A 444 1.55 -26.47 5.35
N VAL A 445 2.19 -25.74 6.26
CA VAL A 445 1.51 -24.85 7.21
C VAL A 445 1.48 -23.44 6.65
N VAL A 446 0.26 -22.87 6.56
CA VAL A 446 0.04 -21.47 6.19
C VAL A 446 0.74 -20.57 7.22
N LEU A 447 1.60 -19.66 6.73
CA LEU A 447 2.22 -18.67 7.59
C LEU A 447 1.21 -17.60 7.99
N GLU A 448 1.28 -17.23 9.25
CA GLU A 448 0.42 -16.23 9.85
C GLU A 448 1.29 -15.24 10.60
N GLU A 449 0.92 -13.97 10.51
CA GLU A 449 1.62 -12.90 11.21
C GLU A 449 1.71 -13.13 12.73
N GLY A 450 2.78 -12.60 13.32
CA GLY A 450 3.07 -12.66 14.74
C GLY A 450 4.09 -13.71 15.12
N THR A 451 4.04 -14.14 16.38
CA THR A 451 5.10 -14.96 16.99
C THR A 451 5.14 -16.36 16.39
N PHE A 452 6.35 -16.84 16.10
CA PHE A 452 6.62 -18.17 15.56
C PHE A 452 7.50 -18.96 16.53
N ALA A 453 6.99 -20.10 17.00
CA ALA A 453 7.65 -21.00 17.95
C ALA A 453 8.22 -20.34 19.23
N ALA A 454 7.72 -19.16 19.61
CA ALA A 454 8.29 -18.29 20.67
C ALA A 454 9.78 -17.91 20.48
N LEU A 455 10.33 -18.17 19.28
CA LEU A 455 11.74 -17.99 18.93
C LEU A 455 11.91 -17.08 17.70
N GLY A 456 10.83 -16.50 17.20
CA GLY A 456 10.84 -15.51 16.15
C GLY A 456 9.48 -14.88 15.96
N ALA A 457 9.36 -14.01 14.97
CA ALA A 457 8.09 -13.47 14.54
C ALA A 457 8.12 -13.14 13.04
N VAL A 458 6.95 -13.19 12.42
CA VAL A 458 6.75 -13.00 10.97
C VAL A 458 5.69 -11.94 10.71
N VAL A 459 5.83 -11.24 9.59
CA VAL A 459 4.90 -10.21 9.10
C VAL A 459 4.78 -10.38 7.59
N SER A 460 3.57 -10.24 7.03
CA SER A 460 3.39 -10.26 5.58
C SER A 460 4.00 -9.01 4.95
N THR A 461 4.54 -9.12 3.74
CA THR A 461 5.07 -7.98 3.00
C THR A 461 3.96 -7.19 2.29
N GLY A 462 2.78 -7.77 2.10
CA GLY A 462 1.66 -7.18 1.37
C GLY A 462 1.82 -7.10 -0.16
N TYR A 463 3.04 -7.12 -0.69
CA TYR A 463 3.32 -7.23 -2.14
C TYR A 463 3.63 -8.66 -2.60
N GLY A 464 3.94 -9.56 -1.67
CA GLY A 464 4.46 -10.88 -2.00
C GLY A 464 5.98 -10.85 -2.16
N ASP A 465 6.44 -11.44 -3.25
CA ASP A 465 7.85 -11.74 -3.49
C ASP A 465 8.65 -10.48 -3.84
N GLY A 466 9.92 -10.45 -3.42
CA GLY A 466 10.79 -9.32 -3.70
C GLY A 466 12.00 -9.21 -2.79
N PHE A 467 12.75 -8.11 -2.93
CA PHE A 467 13.87 -7.77 -2.07
C PHE A 467 13.51 -6.60 -1.18
N TYR A 468 13.70 -6.78 0.13
CA TYR A 468 13.31 -5.80 1.13
C TYR A 468 14.52 -5.35 1.94
N ALA A 469 14.64 -4.04 2.13
CA ALA A 469 15.72 -3.44 2.90
C ALA A 469 15.54 -3.72 4.40
N VAL A 470 16.65 -4.05 5.06
CA VAL A 470 16.70 -4.31 6.50
C VAL A 470 17.54 -3.24 7.16
N LEU A 471 16.93 -2.48 8.05
CA LEU A 471 17.61 -1.47 8.87
C LEU A 471 17.72 -1.95 10.31
N ALA A 472 18.76 -1.51 11.02
CA ALA A 472 18.95 -1.83 12.41
C ALA A 472 19.37 -0.62 13.24
N GLY A 473 19.12 -0.73 14.54
CA GLY A 473 19.56 0.18 15.57
C GLY A 473 20.25 -0.59 16.68
N LYS A 474 21.31 -0.01 17.26
CA LYS A 474 22.15 -0.69 18.26
C LYS A 474 21.98 -0.08 19.66
N ALA A 475 21.97 -0.93 20.68
CA ALA A 475 22.16 -0.57 22.08
C ALA A 475 23.18 -1.52 22.72
N LYS A 476 24.01 -1.00 23.63
CA LYS A 476 25.07 -1.79 24.30
C LYS A 476 25.98 -2.52 23.30
N GLY A 477 26.24 -1.92 22.13
CA GLY A 477 27.09 -2.48 21.08
C GLY A 477 26.47 -3.60 20.23
N LYS A 478 25.22 -4.00 20.49
CA LYS A 478 24.50 -5.05 19.74
C LYS A 478 23.21 -4.50 19.13
N VAL A 479 22.66 -5.20 18.13
CA VAL A 479 21.38 -4.80 17.53
C VAL A 479 20.25 -4.96 18.54
N ALA A 480 19.45 -3.90 18.72
CA ALA A 480 18.36 -3.83 19.68
C ALA A 480 17.01 -3.51 19.01
N LYS A 481 17.03 -3.07 17.75
CA LYS A 481 15.85 -2.86 16.92
C LYS A 481 16.19 -3.24 15.48
N ILE A 482 15.25 -3.91 14.81
CA ILE A 482 15.31 -4.26 13.39
C ILE A 482 14.03 -3.73 12.73
N ARG A 483 14.19 -3.09 11.57
CA ARG A 483 13.09 -2.66 10.69
C ARG A 483 13.24 -3.38 9.36
N ILE A 484 12.14 -3.91 8.84
CA ILE A 484 12.05 -4.44 7.48
C ILE A 484 11.07 -3.54 6.74
N HIS A 485 11.59 -2.80 5.76
CA HIS A 485 10.79 -1.85 4.97
C HIS A 485 10.20 -2.57 3.76
N PHE A 486 8.87 -2.56 3.66
CA PHE A 486 8.16 -3.19 2.55
C PHE A 486 7.75 -2.16 1.50
N ILE A 487 7.08 -1.07 1.91
CA ILE A 487 6.46 -0.11 0.99
C ILE A 487 6.46 1.31 1.59
N GLY A 488 6.54 2.32 0.73
CA GLY A 488 6.40 3.74 1.05
C GLY A 488 7.69 4.54 0.89
N ASP A 489 7.54 5.87 0.83
CA ASP A 489 8.52 6.78 0.21
C ASP A 489 9.76 7.11 1.05
N ASP A 490 9.85 6.67 2.30
CA ASP A 490 10.96 7.07 3.18
C ASP A 490 11.46 5.92 4.05
N LEU A 491 12.47 5.25 3.52
CA LEU A 491 13.26 4.18 4.14
C LEU A 491 13.99 4.69 5.41
N GLU A 492 14.41 5.95 5.39
CA GLU A 492 15.29 6.58 6.37
C GLU A 492 14.53 7.16 7.58
N THR A 493 13.19 7.13 7.60
CA THR A 493 12.38 7.51 8.78
C THR A 493 11.95 6.28 9.58
N ASP A 494 12.56 6.08 10.75
CA ASP A 494 12.04 5.19 11.78
C ASP A 494 10.77 5.76 12.42
N ARG A 495 9.61 5.34 11.89
CA ARG A 495 8.28 5.75 12.36
C ARG A 495 7.84 5.05 13.65
N SER A 496 8.60 4.05 14.11
CA SER A 496 8.35 3.39 15.38
C SER A 496 8.85 4.20 16.58
N MET A 497 9.64 5.25 16.32
CA MET A 497 10.02 6.21 17.34
C MET A 497 8.92 7.24 17.53
N PRO A 498 8.58 7.60 18.78
CA PRO A 498 7.64 8.68 19.03
C PRO A 498 8.14 9.94 18.32
N LYS A 499 7.26 10.59 17.55
CA LYS A 499 7.54 11.95 17.06
C LYS A 499 7.85 12.79 18.29
N SER A 500 9.04 13.41 18.33
CA SER A 500 9.39 14.29 19.44
C SER A 500 8.32 15.38 19.53
N THR A 501 7.52 15.32 20.60
CA THR A 501 6.54 16.36 20.95
C THR A 501 7.22 17.53 21.65
N ALA A 502 8.54 17.47 21.82
CA ALA A 502 9.32 18.58 22.33
C ALA A 502 9.10 19.79 21.41
N GLN A 503 8.75 20.92 22.02
CA GLN A 503 8.63 22.18 21.32
C GLN A 503 9.91 22.39 20.50
N ALA A 504 9.74 22.61 19.20
CA ALA A 504 10.88 22.71 18.29
C ALA A 504 11.85 23.77 18.82
N LYS A 505 13.08 23.33 19.13
CA LYS A 505 14.10 24.23 19.66
C LYS A 505 14.60 25.09 18.51
N PRO A 506 14.79 26.41 18.67
CA PRO A 506 15.50 27.19 17.67
C PRO A 506 16.87 26.56 17.42
N TYR A 507 17.23 26.37 16.15
CA TYR A 507 18.55 25.85 15.83
C TYR A 507 19.65 26.82 16.30
N SER A 508 20.64 26.28 17.00
CA SER A 508 21.88 26.99 17.31
C SER A 508 23.07 26.03 17.25
N ALA A 509 24.16 26.45 16.59
CA ALA A 509 25.39 25.67 16.53
C ALA A 509 26.04 25.43 17.90
N SER A 510 25.70 26.25 18.91
CA SER A 510 26.17 26.08 20.29
C SER A 510 25.26 25.18 21.15
N GLN A 511 24.12 24.74 20.62
CA GLN A 511 23.18 23.90 21.33
C GLN A 511 23.44 22.42 21.01
N LYS A 512 23.19 21.53 21.97
CA LYS A 512 23.24 20.08 21.73
C LYS A 512 21.88 19.61 21.24
N PHE A 513 21.91 18.82 20.18
CA PHE A 513 20.73 18.15 19.61
C PHE A 513 20.93 16.65 19.64
N ALA A 514 19.92 15.92 20.08
CA ALA A 514 19.87 14.47 20.05
C ALA A 514 19.12 13.97 18.82
N MET A 515 19.37 12.72 18.43
CA MET A 515 18.58 12.05 17.40
C MET A 515 17.10 12.07 17.80
N GLY A 516 16.23 12.46 16.87
CA GLY A 516 14.81 12.67 17.12
C GLY A 516 14.42 14.09 17.53
N ASP A 517 15.35 14.93 17.95
CA ASP A 517 15.03 16.31 18.30
C ASP A 517 14.41 17.03 17.10
N THR A 518 13.32 17.74 17.35
CA THR A 518 12.77 18.69 16.38
C THR A 518 13.37 20.06 16.64
N LEU A 519 13.85 20.71 15.58
CA LEU A 519 14.42 22.04 15.64
C LEU A 519 13.87 22.94 14.54
N ASP A 520 13.79 24.23 14.82
CA ASP A 520 13.39 25.26 13.85
C ASP A 520 14.65 25.99 13.37
N HIS A 521 15.02 25.77 12.11
CA HIS A 521 16.16 26.41 11.46
C HIS A 521 15.71 27.61 10.63
N VAL A 522 16.34 28.77 10.83
CA VAL A 522 15.94 30.04 10.17
C VAL A 522 15.83 29.92 8.65
N LYS A 523 16.75 29.19 8.02
CA LYS A 523 16.77 29.00 6.55
C LYS A 523 15.93 27.83 6.04
N PHE A 524 15.80 26.76 6.82
CA PHE A 524 15.29 25.47 6.33
C PHE A 524 13.94 25.10 6.95
N GLY A 525 13.42 25.96 7.83
CA GLY A 525 12.19 25.71 8.57
C GLY A 525 12.37 24.63 9.63
N ARG A 526 11.28 23.93 9.92
CA ARG A 526 11.25 22.87 10.92
C ARG A 526 11.89 21.60 10.38
N GLY A 527 12.80 21.01 11.15
CA GLY A 527 13.46 19.76 10.79
C GLY A 527 13.61 18.81 11.99
N SER A 528 13.79 17.53 11.70
CA SER A 528 14.01 16.48 12.71
C SER A 528 15.42 15.91 12.56
N VAL A 529 16.15 15.79 13.66
CA VAL A 529 17.49 15.21 13.65
C VAL A 529 17.40 13.72 13.37
N VAL A 530 17.91 13.28 12.22
CA VAL A 530 17.87 11.88 11.76
C VAL A 530 19.19 11.14 12.01
N ARG A 531 20.30 11.87 12.20
CA ARG A 531 21.60 11.31 12.58
C ARG A 531 22.38 12.28 13.45
N VAL A 532 23.13 11.77 14.42
CA VAL A 532 24.14 12.54 15.16
C VAL A 532 25.51 11.98 14.77
N GLY A 533 26.30 12.77 14.03
CA GLY A 533 27.64 12.40 13.61
C GLY A 533 28.69 12.62 14.70
N GLY A 534 29.82 11.92 14.59
CA GLY A 534 31.05 12.31 15.30
C GLY A 534 31.49 13.71 14.84
N ASP A 535 32.12 14.49 15.72
CA ASP A 535 32.64 15.85 15.47
C ASP A 535 31.66 17.03 15.64
N GLY A 536 30.54 16.82 16.31
CA GLY A 536 29.59 17.91 16.58
C GLY A 536 28.78 18.27 15.34
N LYS A 537 28.40 17.26 14.54
CA LYS A 537 27.52 17.41 13.40
C LYS A 537 26.24 16.61 13.62
N VAL A 538 25.12 17.11 13.11
CA VAL A 538 23.83 16.42 13.10
C VAL A 538 23.25 16.49 11.71
N ASP A 539 22.71 15.39 11.21
CA ASP A 539 21.90 15.43 9.99
C ASP A 539 20.45 15.63 10.38
N VAL A 540 19.84 16.62 9.76
CA VAL A 540 18.48 17.08 10.06
C VAL A 540 17.67 16.99 8.78
N ARG A 541 16.57 16.24 8.84
CA ARG A 541 15.59 16.14 7.76
C ARG A 541 14.64 17.33 7.84
N PHE A 542 14.70 18.18 6.82
CA PHE A 542 13.77 19.27 6.54
C PHE A 542 12.79 18.85 5.44
N ALA A 543 11.82 19.70 5.11
CA ALA A 543 10.88 19.45 4.03
C ALA A 543 11.54 19.37 2.64
N ASP A 544 12.71 19.98 2.48
CA ASP A 544 13.50 20.02 1.23
C ASP A 544 14.65 19.00 1.19
N GLY A 545 14.74 18.11 2.19
CA GLY A 545 15.73 17.04 2.25
C GLY A 545 16.57 17.03 3.53
N ILE A 546 17.63 16.21 3.53
CA ILE A 546 18.53 16.04 4.69
C ILE A 546 19.69 17.04 4.60
N ARG A 547 19.98 17.75 5.71
CA ARG A 547 21.10 18.70 5.80
C ARG A 547 21.95 18.42 7.03
N THR A 548 23.27 18.42 6.85
CA THR A 548 24.22 18.35 7.96
C THR A 548 24.42 19.73 8.58
N LEU A 549 24.09 19.87 9.86
CA LEU A 549 24.26 21.06 10.67
C LEU A 549 25.33 20.84 11.72
N VAL A 550 25.94 21.93 12.18
CA VAL A 550 26.86 21.89 13.33
C VAL A 550 26.04 21.99 14.62
N HIS A 551 26.43 21.29 15.67
CA HIS A 551 25.89 21.44 17.01
C HIS A 551 27.04 21.42 18.03
N ALA A 552 26.76 21.66 19.32
CA ALA A 552 27.83 21.68 20.33
C ALA A 552 28.54 20.32 20.43
N LYS A 553 29.89 20.35 20.39
CA LYS A 553 30.75 19.16 20.54
C LYS A 553 30.54 18.51 21.92
N LYS A 554 30.80 17.20 21.97
CA LYS A 554 30.55 16.37 23.15
C LYS A 554 31.35 16.86 24.35
#